data_AF-A0A7V3PS84-F1
#
_entry.id   AF-A0A7V3PS84-F1
#
_cell.length_a   1.000
_cell.length_b   1.000
_cell.length_c   1.000
_cell.angle_alpha   90.00
_cell.angle_beta   90.00
_cell.angle_gamma   90.00
#
_symmetry.space_group_name_H-M   'P 1'
#
loop_
_entity.id
_entity.type
_entity.pdbx_description
1 polymer ?
#
loop_
_entity_poly.entity_id
_entity_poly.type
_entity_poly.pdbx_seq_one_letter_code
_entity_poly.pdbx_strand_id
1 'polypeptide(L)'
;MRAVLADDLQHAAICEWNGIIYAVGWREGTVWFEYSEDGGTSKAEIPGVGLRARVCEADEQQPAIEVLVTGEIVVAVDRSGRVETWYSADQGATWQPAA
;
A
#
# COMPACT_ATOMS: atom_id res chain seq x y z
N MET A 1 11.27 10.33 16.66
CA MET A 1 11.68 10.16 15.25
C MET A 1 10.41 10.24 14.42
N ARG A 2 10.29 11.19 13.48
CA ARG A 2 9.11 11.27 12.60
C ARG A 2 9.28 10.18 11.54
N ALA A 3 8.31 9.27 11.40
CA ALA A 3 8.37 8.21 10.40
C ALA A 3 8.22 8.84 9.01
N VAL A 4 9.11 8.54 8.07
CA VAL A 4 9.05 9.04 6.69
C VAL A 4 8.27 8.03 5.85
N LEU A 5 7.48 8.47 4.88
CA LEU A 5 6.70 7.54 4.06
C LEU A 5 7.62 6.50 3.39
N ALA A 6 7.26 5.22 3.50
CA ALA A 6 7.94 4.08 2.88
C ALA A 6 9.44 3.93 3.22
N ASP A 7 9.93 4.56 4.29
CA ASP A 7 11.35 4.61 4.66
C ASP A 7 12.00 3.25 4.96
N ASP A 8 11.19 2.28 5.36
CA ASP A 8 11.57 0.91 5.67
C ASP A 8 10.86 -0.14 4.79
N LEU A 9 10.24 0.30 3.68
CA LEU A 9 9.67 -0.59 2.68
C LEU A 9 10.69 -0.85 1.56
N GLN A 10 10.85 -2.11 1.19
CA GLN A 10 11.67 -2.51 0.05
C GLN A 10 10.82 -2.47 -1.22
N HIS A 11 11.45 -2.11 -2.34
CA HIS A 11 10.82 -2.10 -3.67
C HIS A 11 9.48 -1.36 -3.72
N ALA A 12 9.37 -0.25 -2.98
CA ALA A 12 8.14 0.49 -2.85
C ALA A 12 7.67 1.01 -4.22
N ALA A 13 6.41 0.75 -4.55
CA ALA A 13 5.68 1.45 -5.60
C ALA A 13 4.87 2.58 -4.96
N ILE A 14 4.82 3.71 -5.66
CA ILE A 14 4.19 4.94 -5.18
C ILE A 14 3.24 5.44 -6.25
N CYS A 15 2.06 5.89 -5.83
CA CYS A 15 1.15 6.67 -6.67
C CYS A 15 0.64 7.89 -5.91
N GLU A 16 0.23 8.92 -6.66
CA GLU A 16 -0.38 10.13 -6.10
C GLU A 16 -1.81 10.25 -6.62
N TRP A 17 -2.75 10.54 -5.73
CA TRP A 17 -4.13 10.86 -6.09
C TRP A 17 -4.69 11.92 -5.14
N ASN A 18 -5.25 13.00 -5.72
CA ASN A 18 -5.81 14.13 -4.97
C ASN A 18 -4.87 14.73 -3.91
N GLY A 19 -3.57 14.81 -4.21
CA GLY A 19 -2.56 15.36 -3.30
C GLY A 19 -2.17 14.42 -2.15
N ILE A 20 -2.69 13.20 -2.12
CA ILE A 20 -2.29 12.14 -1.19
C ILE A 20 -1.30 11.23 -1.91
N ILE A 21 -0.19 10.93 -1.24
CA ILE A 21 0.82 9.97 -1.73
C ILE A 21 0.54 8.63 -1.08
N TYR A 22 0.37 7.60 -1.89
CA TYR A 22 0.17 6.22 -1.46
C TYR A 22 1.41 5.41 -1.80
N ALA A 23 1.82 4.53 -0.88
CA ALA A 23 2.95 3.66 -1.06
C ALA A 23 2.59 2.23 -0.69
N VAL A 24 3.05 1.28 -1.49
CA VAL A 24 3.07 -0.13 -1.14
C VAL A 24 4.45 -0.69 -1.36
N GLY A 25 4.89 -1.55 -0.45
CA GLY A 25 6.19 -2.17 -0.58
C GLY A 25 6.33 -3.37 0.32
N TRP A 26 7.38 -4.12 0.09
CA TRP A 26 7.64 -5.37 0.77
C TRP A 26 8.45 -5.16 2.04
N ARG A 27 8.11 -5.90 3.09
CA ARG A 27 8.91 -6.01 4.29
C ARG A 27 8.64 -7.35 4.97
N GLU A 28 9.71 -8.12 5.17
CA GLU A 28 9.71 -9.33 6.01
C GLU A 28 8.69 -10.39 5.56
N GLY A 29 8.51 -10.56 4.25
CA GLY A 29 7.58 -11.54 3.65
C GLY A 29 6.19 -10.97 3.31
N THR A 30 5.92 -9.74 3.74
CA THR A 30 4.60 -9.14 3.67
C THR A 30 4.61 -7.86 2.82
N VAL A 31 3.55 -7.65 2.04
CA VAL A 31 3.27 -6.37 1.37
C VAL A 31 2.48 -5.48 2.31
N TRP A 32 2.98 -4.26 2.46
CA TRP A 32 2.43 -3.26 3.37
C TRP A 32 2.02 -2.02 2.61
N PHE A 33 0.93 -1.41 3.06
CA PHE A 33 0.40 -0.15 2.56
C PHE A 33 0.62 0.97 3.58
N GLU A 34 1.03 2.13 3.07
CA GLU A 34 1.13 3.39 3.79
C GLU A 34 0.61 4.53 2.90
N TYR A 35 0.19 5.64 3.50
CA TYR A 35 -0.06 6.86 2.75
C TYR A 35 0.38 8.11 3.52
N SER A 36 0.45 9.23 2.82
CA SER A 36 0.87 10.52 3.34
C SER A 36 0.03 11.64 2.75
N GLU A 37 -0.36 12.59 3.61
CA GLU A 37 -1.11 13.80 3.26
C GLU A 37 -0.20 15.05 3.22
N ASP A 38 1.10 14.89 3.48
CA ASP A 38 2.07 15.98 3.64
C ASP A 38 3.30 15.82 2.72
N GLY A 39 3.05 15.29 1.52
CA GLY A 39 4.08 15.15 0.48
C GLY A 39 5.15 14.10 0.80
N GLY A 40 4.81 13.09 1.59
CA GLY A 40 5.72 11.99 1.97
C GLY A 40 6.57 12.30 3.20
N THR A 41 6.39 13.47 3.83
CA THR A 41 7.16 13.87 5.01
C THR A 41 6.85 12.98 6.22
N SER A 42 5.59 12.55 6.34
CA SER A 42 5.20 11.52 7.30
C SER A 42 4.10 10.58 6.81
N LYS A 43 4.01 9.44 7.48
CA LYS A 43 2.91 8.46 7.37
C LYS A 43 1.67 9.05 8.04
N ALA A 44 0.55 9.07 7.34
CA ALA A 44 -0.75 9.41 7.90
C ALA A 44 -1.37 8.22 8.66
N GLU A 45 -2.34 8.50 9.52
CA GLU A 45 -3.05 7.46 10.28
C GLU A 45 -4.18 6.85 9.45
N ILE A 46 -4.08 5.55 9.17
CA ILE A 46 -5.15 4.75 8.57
C ILE A 46 -6.20 4.46 9.66
N PRO A 47 -7.47 4.91 9.48
CA PRO A 47 -8.50 4.77 10.50
C PRO A 47 -8.67 3.34 10.99
N GLY A 48 -8.53 3.13 12.31
CA GLY A 48 -8.70 1.82 12.95
C GLY A 48 -7.54 0.83 12.74
N VAL A 49 -6.47 1.23 12.04
CA VAL A 49 -5.31 0.37 11.74
C VAL A 49 -4.00 0.95 12.28
N GLY A 50 -3.79 2.27 12.15
CA GLY A 50 -2.55 2.95 12.55
C GLY A 50 -1.75 3.44 11.33
N LEU A 51 -0.43 3.52 11.42
CA LEU A 51 0.38 4.16 10.37
C LEU A 51 0.64 3.30 9.12
N ARG A 52 0.20 2.04 9.13
CA ARG A 52 0.46 1.06 8.07
C ARG A 52 -0.55 -0.07 8.14
N ALA A 53 -1.03 -0.52 6.98
CA ALA A 53 -1.90 -1.68 6.86
C ALA A 53 -1.21 -2.85 6.16
N ARG A 54 -1.47 -4.07 6.62
CA ARG A 54 -1.03 -5.29 5.93
C ARG A 54 -1.95 -5.52 4.73
N VAL A 55 -1.36 -5.68 3.54
CA VAL A 55 -2.09 -6.07 2.33
C VAL A 55 -2.19 -7.60 2.27
N CYS A 56 -1.05 -8.27 2.08
CA CYS A 56 -0.96 -9.74 1.97
C CYS A 56 0.47 -10.24 2.20
N GLU A 57 0.65 -11.56 2.33
CA GLU A 57 1.99 -12.17 2.11
C GLU A 57 2.30 -12.17 0.61
N ALA A 58 3.56 -12.00 0.23
CA ALA A 58 4.02 -12.10 -1.15
C ALA A 58 5.42 -12.70 -1.27
N ASP A 59 5.62 -13.45 -2.34
CA ASP A 59 6.92 -14.02 -2.72
C ASP A 59 7.79 -12.97 -3.44
N GLU A 60 7.16 -12.13 -4.26
CA GLU A 60 7.82 -11.02 -4.95
C GLU A 60 7.86 -9.75 -4.10
N GLN A 61 8.96 -9.01 -4.24
CA GLN A 61 9.23 -7.84 -3.42
C GLN A 61 8.65 -6.55 -4.00
N GLN A 62 8.41 -6.47 -5.32
CA GLN A 62 7.93 -5.25 -5.97
C GLN A 62 6.42 -5.33 -6.32
N PRO A 63 5.53 -4.74 -5.50
CA PRO A 63 4.12 -4.59 -5.87
C PRO A 63 3.91 -3.50 -6.94
N ALA A 64 2.73 -3.51 -7.56
CA ALA A 64 2.17 -2.36 -8.26
C ALA A 64 0.97 -1.79 -7.49
N ILE A 65 0.70 -0.49 -7.62
CA ILE A 65 -0.44 0.19 -6.99
C ILE A 65 -1.09 1.16 -7.96
N GLU A 66 -2.42 1.24 -7.87
CA GLU A 66 -3.24 2.24 -8.54
C GLU A 66 -4.36 2.69 -7.59
N VAL A 67 -4.75 3.97 -7.67
CA VAL A 67 -5.98 4.47 -7.06
C VAL A 67 -6.99 4.73 -8.17
N LEU A 68 -8.13 4.04 -8.12
CA LEU A 68 -9.19 4.18 -9.10
C LEU A 68 -9.85 5.55 -9.00
N VAL A 69 -10.52 5.99 -10.07
CA VAL A 69 -11.25 7.27 -10.11
C VAL A 69 -12.34 7.38 -9.04
N THR A 70 -12.83 6.25 -8.55
CA THR A 70 -13.83 6.11 -7.48
C THR A 70 -13.22 6.10 -6.08
N GLY A 71 -11.89 6.15 -5.98
CA GLY A 71 -11.12 6.28 -4.74
C GLY A 71 -10.63 4.97 -4.15
N GLU A 72 -11.02 3.82 -4.71
CA GLU A 72 -10.54 2.54 -4.22
C GLU A 72 -9.11 2.25 -4.68
N ILE A 73 -8.39 1.50 -3.85
CA ILE A 73 -6.97 1.23 -4.03
C ILE A 73 -6.81 -0.21 -4.49
N VAL A 74 -6.06 -0.40 -5.57
CA VAL A 74 -5.74 -1.73 -6.11
C VAL A 74 -4.25 -1.96 -6.04
N VAL A 75 -3.86 -3.13 -5.54
CA VAL A 75 -2.48 -3.58 -5.43
C VAL A 75 -2.34 -4.90 -6.17
N ALA A 76 -1.37 -4.99 -7.08
CA ALA A 76 -1.04 -6.23 -7.77
C ALA A 76 0.32 -6.76 -7.28
N VAL A 77 0.38 -8.08 -7.05
CA VAL A 77 1.58 -8.78 -6.57
C VAL A 77 1.75 -10.09 -7.34
N ASP A 78 2.99 -10.56 -7.55
CA ASP A 78 3.21 -11.97 -7.85
C ASP A 78 3.22 -12.77 -6.54
N ARG A 79 2.36 -13.78 -6.49
CA ARG A 79 2.40 -14.83 -5.48
C ARG A 79 2.44 -16.19 -6.17
N SER A 80 3.51 -16.93 -5.92
CA SER A 80 3.72 -18.28 -6.46
C SER A 80 3.63 -18.36 -8.00
N GLY A 81 4.20 -17.37 -8.69
CA GLY A 81 4.25 -17.30 -10.15
C GLY A 81 2.92 -16.87 -10.78
N ARG A 82 2.05 -16.21 -10.02
CA ARG A 82 0.72 -15.75 -10.46
C ARG A 82 0.49 -14.33 -9.97
N VAL A 83 -0.02 -13.49 -10.87
CA VAL A 83 -0.49 -12.16 -10.51
C VAL A 83 -1.77 -12.31 -9.70
N GLU A 84 -1.75 -11.85 -8.45
CA GLU A 84 -2.91 -11.66 -7.61
C GLU A 84 -3.17 -10.17 -7.42
N THR A 85 -4.45 -9.81 -7.34
CA THR A 85 -4.86 -8.42 -7.10
C THR A 85 -5.59 -8.32 -5.77
N TRP A 86 -5.33 -7.24 -5.05
CA TRP A 86 -5.90 -6.91 -3.77
C TRP A 86 -6.54 -5.53 -3.85
N TYR A 87 -7.64 -5.37 -3.14
CA TYR A 87 -8.49 -4.19 -3.23
C TYR A 87 -8.84 -3.68 -1.84
N SER A 88 -8.90 -2.34 -1.71
CA SER A 88 -9.41 -1.64 -0.53
C SER A 88 -10.38 -0.53 -0.94
N ALA A 89 -11.57 -0.53 -0.33
CA ALA A 89 -12.60 0.48 -0.52
C ALA A 89 -12.63 1.55 0.59
N ASP A 90 -11.78 1.41 1.59
CA ASP A 90 -11.83 2.14 2.86
C ASP A 90 -10.47 2.76 3.21
N GLN A 91 -9.84 3.39 2.22
CA GLN A 91 -8.58 4.12 2.37
C GLN A 91 -7.43 3.23 2.88
N GLY A 92 -7.42 1.96 2.49
CA GLY A 92 -6.39 1.01 2.86
C GLY A 92 -6.56 0.39 4.25
N ALA A 93 -7.71 0.60 4.92
CA ALA A 93 -7.95 0.01 6.24
C ALA A 93 -8.21 -1.50 6.16
N THR A 94 -8.99 -1.95 5.19
CA THR A 94 -9.22 -3.38 4.92
C THR A 94 -8.84 -3.75 3.50
N TRP A 95 -8.35 -4.99 3.34
CA TRP A 95 -7.83 -5.53 2.08
C TRP A 95 -8.45 -6.90 1.80
N GLN A 96 -8.90 -7.10 0.57
CA GLN A 96 -9.47 -8.36 0.11
C GLN A 96 -8.99 -8.69 -1.30
N PRO A 97 -8.90 -9.98 -1.67
CA PRO A 97 -8.60 -10.37 -3.04
C PRO A 97 -9.65 -9.79 -4.01
N ALA A 98 -9.21 -9.25 -5.13
CA ALA A 98 -10.08 -8.94 -6.25
C ALA A 98 -10.38 -10.23 -7.02
N ALA A 99 -11.65 -10.45 -7.35
CA ALA A 99 -12.16 -11.64 -8.04
C ALA A 99 -11.97 -11.55 -9.56
#